data_AF-A0A9D8Q2A3-F1
#
_entry.id   AF-A0A9D8Q2A3-F1
#
_cell.length_a   1.000
_cell.length_b   1.000
_cell.length_c   1.000
_cell.angle_alpha   90.00
_cell.angle_beta   90.00
_cell.angle_gamma   90.00
#
_symmetry.space_group_name_H-M   'P 1'
#
loop_
_entity.id
_entity.type
_entity.pdbx_description
1 polymer ?
#
loop_
_entity_poly.entity_id
_entity_poly.type
_entity_poly.pdbx_seq_one_letter_code
_entity_poly.pdbx_strand_id
1 'polypeptide(L)'
;GVGAAGAMQEEHHILDEKEIIDGVDELGVLLYGHAWNAYWYGSQLSIDEARDIAPNQNATGMQVTSAVLAGMVWALENPEAGIVESDEMDYRRCLEVQRPYLGPLNGFYTDWTPLVDRPGFFPEDIDESDPWQFRNVLVHE
;
A
#
# COMPACT_ATOMS: atom_id res chain seq x y z
N GLY A 1 -19.73 4.98 10.42
CA GLY A 1 -19.72 6.32 11.03
C GLY A 1 -20.38 7.29 10.08
N VAL A 2 -21.51 7.87 10.48
CA VAL A 2 -22.07 9.11 9.90
C VAL A 2 -22.73 9.82 11.07
N GLY A 3 -21.98 10.68 11.78
CA GLY A 3 -22.41 11.17 13.09
C GLY A 3 -22.01 12.61 13.47
N ALA A 4 -21.29 13.33 12.60
CA ALA A 4 -20.83 14.69 12.92
C ALA A 4 -20.96 15.69 11.75
N ALA A 5 -21.77 15.40 10.72
CA ALA A 5 -21.96 16.29 9.56
C ALA A 5 -20.66 16.79 8.90
N GLY A 6 -19.59 15.98 8.91
CA GLY A 6 -18.28 16.35 8.37
C GLY A 6 -17.40 17.18 9.31
N ALA A 7 -17.79 17.39 10.57
CA ALA A 7 -16.92 17.97 11.59
C ALA A 7 -15.84 16.96 12.04
N MET A 8 -14.60 17.44 12.10
CA MET A 8 -13.45 16.69 12.62
C MET A 8 -13.61 16.45 14.13
N GLN A 9 -13.10 15.32 14.62
CA GLN A 9 -13.07 15.01 16.05
C GLN A 9 -12.23 16.03 16.83
N GLU A 10 -12.56 16.26 18.10
CA GLU A 10 -11.83 17.19 18.97
C GLU A 10 -10.45 16.66 19.37
N GLU A 11 -10.27 15.34 19.43
CA GLU A 11 -9.02 14.68 19.80
C GLU A 11 -8.62 13.59 18.79
N HIS A 12 -7.31 13.44 18.58
CA HIS A 12 -6.72 12.42 17.73
C HIS A 12 -5.62 11.67 18.51
N HIS A 13 -5.58 10.35 18.37
CA HIS A 13 -4.57 9.49 18.99
C HIS A 13 -3.96 8.59 17.91
N ILE A 14 -2.62 8.50 17.88
CA ILE A 14 -1.88 7.59 17.01
C ILE A 14 -1.45 6.41 17.87
N LEU A 15 -1.83 5.20 17.46
CA LEU A 15 -1.51 3.98 18.19
C LEU A 15 0.00 3.72 18.21
N ASP A 16 0.56 3.65 19.41
CA ASP A 16 1.94 3.24 19.67
C ASP A 16 2.13 1.75 19.36
N GLU A 17 3.37 1.33 19.05
CA GLU A 17 3.70 -0.07 18.86
C GLU A 17 3.25 -0.95 20.03
N LYS A 18 3.19 -0.45 21.27
CA LYS A 18 2.80 -1.25 22.45
C LYS A 18 1.29 -1.37 22.63
N GLU A 19 0.52 -0.49 21.99
CA GLU A 19 -0.95 -0.49 22.05
C GLU A 19 -1.57 -1.44 21.02
N ILE A 20 -0.85 -1.70 19.92
CA ILE A 20 -1.25 -2.64 18.88
C ILE A 20 -0.97 -4.07 19.37
N ILE A 21 -1.98 -4.93 19.47
CA ILE A 21 -1.78 -6.28 20.03
C ILE A 21 -1.28 -7.25 18.94
N ASP A 22 -1.83 -7.12 17.73
CA ASP A 22 -1.49 -7.88 16.54
C ASP A 22 -1.77 -7.04 15.28
N GLY A 23 -1.40 -7.55 14.11
CA GLY A 23 -1.70 -6.93 12.82
C GLY A 23 -0.53 -6.88 11.86
N VAL A 24 -0.87 -6.61 10.61
CA VAL A 24 0.03 -6.48 9.47
C VAL A 24 -0.36 -5.22 8.72
N ASP A 25 0.63 -4.47 8.24
CA ASP A 25 0.40 -3.45 7.23
C ASP A 25 0.72 -4.03 5.84
N GLU A 26 -0.34 -4.38 5.10
CA GLU A 26 -0.24 -4.89 3.74
C GLU A 26 -0.29 -3.74 2.73
N LEU A 27 0.88 -3.29 2.29
CA LEU A 27 1.04 -2.19 1.35
C LEU A 27 1.69 -2.67 0.06
N GLY A 28 0.99 -2.46 -1.05
CA GLY A 28 1.45 -2.90 -2.36
C GLY A 28 0.76 -2.21 -3.52
N VAL A 29 1.13 -2.62 -4.73
CA VAL A 29 0.55 -2.18 -5.99
C VAL A 29 -0.27 -3.30 -6.60
N LEU A 30 -1.49 -3.00 -7.04
CA LEU A 30 -2.32 -3.92 -7.81
C LEU A 30 -2.27 -3.51 -9.28
N LEU A 31 -1.55 -4.27 -10.10
CA LEU A 31 -1.54 -4.11 -11.55
C LEU A 31 -2.66 -4.96 -12.13
N TYR A 32 -3.45 -4.41 -13.05
CA TYR A 32 -4.62 -5.08 -13.60
C TYR A 32 -4.84 -4.80 -15.09
N GLY A 33 -5.69 -5.60 -15.73
CA GLY A 33 -6.04 -5.47 -17.16
C GLY A 33 -5.08 -6.20 -18.11
N HIS A 34 -4.06 -6.89 -17.60
CA HIS A 34 -3.17 -7.71 -18.40
C HIS A 34 -3.72 -9.13 -18.62
N ALA A 35 -3.06 -9.95 -19.46
CA ALA A 35 -3.52 -11.30 -19.81
C ALA A 35 -3.71 -12.27 -18.63
N TRP A 36 -3.06 -12.01 -17.49
CA TRP A 36 -3.24 -12.77 -16.24
C TRP A 36 -4.15 -12.08 -15.22
N ASN A 37 -5.09 -11.27 -15.71
CA ASN A 37 -6.05 -10.46 -14.96
C ASN A 37 -5.41 -9.41 -14.04
N ALA A 38 -5.04 -9.77 -12.81
CA ALA A 38 -4.46 -8.85 -11.84
C ALA A 38 -3.34 -9.49 -11.03
N TYR A 39 -2.36 -8.66 -10.67
CA TYR A 39 -1.17 -9.02 -9.91
C TYR A 39 -0.92 -7.99 -8.81
N TRP A 40 -0.99 -8.43 -7.56
CA TRP A 40 -0.59 -7.64 -6.41
C TRP A 40 0.88 -7.91 -6.10
N TYR A 41 1.66 -6.86 -5.83
CA TYR A 41 3.01 -6.98 -5.32
C TYR A 41 3.24 -5.97 -4.19
N GLY A 42 3.72 -6.45 -3.05
CA GLY A 42 3.82 -5.60 -1.86
C GLY A 42 4.38 -6.27 -0.63
N SER A 43 4.53 -5.44 0.39
CA SER A 43 5.02 -5.74 1.73
C SER A 43 3.86 -6.23 2.61
N GLN A 44 4.10 -7.25 3.42
CA GLN A 44 3.17 -7.78 4.43
C GLN A 44 3.81 -7.72 5.81
N LEU A 45 4.36 -6.56 6.18
CA LEU A 45 5.11 -6.37 7.42
C LEU A 45 4.20 -6.47 8.65
N SER A 46 4.49 -7.40 9.54
CA SER A 46 3.77 -7.54 10.82
C SER A 46 4.28 -6.56 11.88
N ILE A 47 3.43 -6.26 12.87
CA ILE A 47 3.84 -5.45 14.03
C ILE A 47 4.96 -6.12 14.85
N ASP A 48 4.95 -7.46 14.93
CA ASP A 48 5.95 -8.21 15.68
C ASP A 48 7.33 -8.14 15.00
N GLU A 49 7.38 -8.32 13.68
CA GLU A 49 8.62 -8.13 12.91
C GLU A 49 9.12 -6.68 13.00
N ALA A 50 8.22 -5.70 12.93
CA ALA A 50 8.60 -4.28 13.04
C ALA A 50 9.30 -3.98 14.38
N ARG A 51 8.76 -4.48 15.49
CA ARG A 51 9.33 -4.35 16.84
C ARG A 51 10.71 -4.98 16.96
N ASP A 52 10.90 -6.15 16.36
CA ASP A 52 12.16 -6.89 16.39
C ASP A 52 13.27 -6.16 15.59
N ILE A 53 12.90 -5.52 14.48
CA ILE A 53 13.86 -4.88 13.56
C ILE A 53 14.26 -3.49 14.04
N ALA A 54 13.31 -2.65 14.44
CA ALA A 54 13.61 -1.33 14.98
C ALA A 54 12.56 -0.88 16.00
N PRO A 55 12.93 -0.77 17.29
CA PRO A 55 11.97 -0.45 18.35
C PRO A 55 11.43 0.98 18.24
N ASN A 56 10.26 1.20 18.82
CA ASN A 56 9.52 2.47 18.90
C ASN A 56 8.80 2.89 17.60
N GLN A 57 8.44 1.94 16.74
CA GLN A 57 7.60 2.22 15.57
C GLN A 57 6.72 1.03 15.22
N ASN A 58 5.49 1.32 14.80
CA ASN A 58 4.58 0.30 14.29
C ASN A 58 4.92 -0.07 12.83
N ALA A 59 4.26 -1.09 12.27
CA ALA A 59 4.52 -1.58 10.92
C ALA A 59 4.38 -0.49 9.85
N THR A 60 3.35 0.36 9.94
CA THR A 60 3.16 1.52 9.04
C THR A 60 4.34 2.47 9.09
N GLY A 61 4.79 2.84 10.30
CA GLY A 61 5.94 3.71 10.51
C GLY A 61 7.22 3.13 9.90
N MET A 62 7.47 1.83 10.09
CA MET A 62 8.64 1.15 9.54
C MET A 62 8.69 1.18 8.01
N GLN A 63 7.56 0.97 7.33
CA GLN A 63 7.51 1.02 5.87
C GLN A 63 7.88 2.42 5.34
N VAL A 64 7.47 3.47 6.03
CA VAL A 64 7.80 4.86 5.67
C VAL A 64 9.26 5.21 5.98
N THR A 65 9.73 4.94 7.21
CA THR A 65 11.08 5.33 7.64
C THR A 65 12.17 4.59 6.85
N SER A 66 11.93 3.32 6.51
CA SER A 66 12.83 2.55 5.65
C SER A 66 12.87 3.08 4.20
N ALA A 67 11.77 3.60 3.67
CA ALA A 67 11.76 4.26 2.36
C ALA A 67 12.61 5.53 2.37
N VAL A 68 12.48 6.34 3.44
CA VAL A 68 13.31 7.54 3.63
C VAL A 68 14.79 7.17 3.72
N LEU A 69 15.14 6.11 4.46
CA LEU A 69 16.51 5.60 4.54
C LEU A 69 17.06 5.21 3.16
N ALA A 70 16.29 4.45 2.38
CA ALA A 70 16.66 4.08 1.02
C ALA A 70 16.85 5.30 0.10
N GLY A 71 15.99 6.31 0.23
CA GLY A 71 16.12 7.58 -0.47
C GLY A 71 17.39 8.35 -0.10
N MET A 72 17.74 8.39 1.18
CA MET A 72 18.98 9.01 1.65
C MET A 72 20.22 8.30 1.12
N VAL A 73 20.25 6.96 1.13
CA VAL A 73 21.35 6.19 0.54
C VAL A 73 21.49 6.48 -0.95
N TRP A 74 20.38 6.45 -1.70
CA TRP A 74 20.39 6.74 -3.12
C TRP A 74 20.88 8.17 -3.41
N ALA A 75 20.45 9.16 -2.63
CA ALA A 75 20.88 10.55 -2.79
C ALA A 75 22.38 10.75 -2.52
N LEU A 76 22.94 10.02 -1.55
CA LEU A 76 24.39 10.02 -1.29
C LEU A 76 25.18 9.36 -2.43
N GLU A 77 24.61 8.34 -3.07
CA GLU A 77 25.22 7.65 -4.22
C GLU A 77 25.06 8.45 -5.53
N ASN A 78 24.05 9.34 -5.61
CA ASN A 78 23.70 10.13 -6.80
C ASN A 78 23.55 11.63 -6.47
N PRO A 79 24.60 12.30 -5.96
CA PRO A 79 24.48 13.64 -5.36
C PRO A 79 24.19 14.76 -6.38
N GLU A 80 24.39 14.52 -7.67
CA GLU A 80 24.22 15.51 -8.75
C GLU A 80 22.95 15.29 -9.59
N ALA A 81 22.04 14.41 -9.14
CA ALA A 81 20.81 14.06 -9.89
C ALA A 81 19.77 15.20 -9.96
N GLY A 82 19.96 16.28 -9.21
CA GLY A 82 19.00 17.39 -9.14
C GLY A 82 17.76 17.05 -8.28
N ILE A 83 16.63 17.68 -8.59
CA ILE A 83 15.34 17.36 -7.96
C ILE A 83 14.77 16.16 -8.71
N VAL A 84 14.46 15.09 -7.97
CA VAL A 84 13.93 13.84 -8.52
C VAL A 84 12.73 13.34 -7.70
N GLU A 85 11.88 12.54 -8.34
CA GLU A 85 10.80 11.76 -7.72
C GLU A 85 11.19 10.29 -7.56
N SER A 86 10.41 9.51 -6.80
CA SER A 86 10.66 8.08 -6.56
C SER A 86 10.76 7.25 -7.84
N ASP A 87 10.01 7.63 -8.87
CA ASP A 87 9.95 6.96 -10.16
C ASP A 87 11.23 7.15 -11.00
N GLU A 88 12.04 8.16 -10.66
CA GLU A 88 13.30 8.47 -11.33
C GLU A 88 14.52 7.84 -10.64
N MET A 89 14.33 7.27 -9.45
CA MET A 89 15.37 6.61 -8.68
C MET A 89 15.58 5.15 -9.14
N ASP A 90 16.77 4.60 -8.90
CA ASP A 90 17.01 3.17 -9.15
C ASP A 90 16.26 2.33 -8.11
N TYR A 91 15.07 1.87 -8.49
CA TYR A 91 14.20 1.07 -7.64
C TYR A 91 14.89 -0.20 -7.11
N ARG A 92 15.84 -0.79 -7.85
CA ARG A 92 16.54 -2.00 -7.37
C ARG A 92 17.45 -1.65 -6.20
N ARG A 93 18.18 -0.54 -6.32
CA ARG A 93 19.06 -0.07 -5.24
C ARG A 93 18.25 0.37 -4.02
N CYS A 94 17.18 1.12 -4.22
CA CYS A 94 16.29 1.52 -3.13
C CYS A 94 15.69 0.30 -2.43
N LEU A 95 15.17 -0.69 -3.18
CA LEU A 95 14.65 -1.93 -2.59
C LEU A 95 15.73 -2.78 -1.94
N GLU A 96 16.97 -2.80 -2.44
CA GLU A 96 18.07 -3.50 -1.78
C GLU A 96 18.29 -2.98 -0.34
N VAL A 97 18.24 -1.65 -0.17
CA VAL A 97 18.36 -1.00 1.14
C VAL A 97 17.11 -1.21 1.99
N GLN A 98 15.92 -1.13 1.39
CA GLN A 98 14.66 -1.14 2.11
C GLN A 98 14.18 -2.55 2.50
N ARG A 99 14.47 -3.58 1.68
CA ARG A 99 13.99 -4.96 1.85
C ARG A 99 14.11 -5.54 3.27
N PRO A 100 15.21 -5.32 4.02
CA PRO A 100 15.33 -5.81 5.40
C PRO A 100 14.25 -5.31 6.36
N TYR A 101 13.52 -4.26 6.00
CA TYR A 101 12.50 -3.58 6.83
C TYR A 101 11.06 -3.82 6.36
N LEU A 102 10.83 -4.64 5.33
CA LEU A 102 9.51 -4.81 4.70
C LEU A 102 8.81 -6.13 5.06
N GLY A 103 9.42 -6.97 5.91
CA GLY A 103 8.90 -8.31 6.16
C GLY A 103 8.78 -9.10 4.85
N PRO A 104 7.76 -9.96 4.70
CA PRO A 104 7.49 -10.68 3.46
C PRO A 104 7.16 -9.71 2.31
N LEU A 105 7.95 -9.77 1.23
CA LEU A 105 7.73 -9.01 0.00
C LEU A 105 7.33 -10.00 -1.12
N ASN A 106 6.03 -10.11 -1.36
CA ASN A 106 5.43 -11.18 -2.15
C ASN A 106 4.62 -10.65 -3.34
N GLY A 107 4.36 -11.55 -4.28
CA GLY A 107 3.48 -11.28 -5.41
C GLY A 107 2.41 -12.35 -5.59
N PHE A 108 1.16 -11.91 -5.82
CA PHE A 108 0.00 -12.78 -5.91
C PHE A 108 -0.82 -12.44 -7.15
N TYR A 109 -1.12 -13.47 -7.96
CA TYR A 109 -2.13 -13.36 -9.01
C TYR A 109 -3.52 -13.61 -8.43
N THR A 110 -4.52 -12.97 -9.02
CA THR A 110 -5.92 -13.20 -8.67
C THR A 110 -6.81 -13.12 -9.91
N ASP A 111 -7.87 -13.93 -9.92
CA ASP A 111 -8.94 -13.87 -10.92
C ASP A 111 -10.03 -12.84 -10.54
N TRP A 112 -9.90 -12.18 -9.39
CA TRP A 112 -10.84 -11.17 -8.94
C TRP A 112 -10.91 -9.98 -9.91
N THR A 113 -12.11 -9.47 -10.13
CA THR A 113 -12.37 -8.22 -10.85
C THR A 113 -13.41 -7.40 -10.09
N PRO A 114 -13.54 -6.09 -10.36
CA PRO A 114 -14.59 -5.26 -9.79
C PRO A 114 -16.02 -5.71 -10.13
N LEU A 115 -16.21 -6.67 -11.04
CA LEU A 115 -17.50 -7.24 -11.43
C LEU A 115 -17.85 -8.57 -10.74
N VAL A 116 -16.95 -9.12 -9.91
CA VAL A 116 -17.26 -10.33 -9.14
C VAL A 116 -18.50 -10.07 -8.26
N ASP A 117 -19.45 -11.00 -8.30
CA ASP A 117 -20.74 -10.93 -7.60
C ASP A 117 -21.65 -9.75 -8.01
N ARG A 118 -21.49 -9.20 -9.23
CA ARG A 118 -22.30 -8.11 -9.79
C ARG A 118 -22.93 -8.44 -11.15
N PRO A 119 -24.10 -7.85 -11.48
CA PRO A 119 -24.90 -6.97 -10.64
C PRO A 119 -25.63 -7.72 -9.51
N GLY A 120 -25.90 -7.03 -8.41
CA GLY A 120 -26.63 -7.58 -7.27
C GLY A 120 -28.16 -7.56 -7.44
N PHE A 121 -28.88 -7.18 -6.37
CA PHE A 121 -30.35 -7.10 -6.38
C PHE A 121 -30.91 -5.85 -7.06
N PHE A 122 -30.08 -4.82 -7.25
CA PHE A 122 -30.48 -3.55 -7.86
C PHE A 122 -29.74 -3.38 -9.19
N PRO A 123 -30.33 -2.67 -10.17
CA PRO A 123 -29.62 -2.32 -11.39
C PRO A 123 -28.38 -1.48 -11.07
N GLU A 124 -27.27 -1.79 -11.73
CA GLU A 124 -26.00 -1.09 -11.57
C GLU A 124 -25.50 -0.58 -12.92
N ASP A 125 -24.85 0.58 -12.92
CA ASP A 125 -24.28 1.17 -14.11
C ASP A 125 -22.87 0.61 -14.38
N ILE A 126 -22.80 -0.59 -14.95
CA ILE A 126 -21.56 -1.35 -15.17
C ILE A 126 -21.20 -1.48 -16.65
N ASP A 127 -19.91 -1.71 -16.92
CA ASP A 127 -19.38 -2.11 -18.23
C ASP A 127 -18.88 -3.55 -18.17
N GLU A 128 -19.68 -4.48 -18.69
CA GLU A 128 -19.33 -5.91 -18.77
C GLU A 128 -18.26 -6.23 -19.83
N SER A 129 -18.00 -5.31 -20.77
CA SER A 129 -17.02 -5.53 -21.85
C SER A 129 -15.57 -5.36 -21.38
N ASP A 130 -15.37 -4.58 -20.32
CA ASP A 130 -14.08 -4.37 -19.67
C ASP A 130 -14.26 -4.25 -18.16
N PRO A 131 -14.03 -5.34 -17.40
CA PRO A 131 -14.21 -5.38 -15.95
C PRO A 131 -13.41 -4.33 -15.18
N TRP A 132 -12.28 -3.86 -15.71
CA TRP A 132 -11.37 -2.93 -15.03
C TRP A 132 -11.66 -1.46 -15.31
N GLN A 133 -12.74 -1.15 -16.05
CA GLN A 133 -13.19 0.22 -16.21
C GLN A 133 -13.42 0.88 -14.86
N PHE A 134 -12.97 2.14 -14.73
CA PHE A 134 -13.18 2.92 -13.51
C PHE A 134 -14.66 3.02 -13.12
N ARG A 135 -15.55 2.95 -14.12
CA ARG A 135 -17.01 2.84 -13.95
C ARG A 135 -17.40 1.70 -13.01
N ASN A 136 -16.72 0.55 -13.11
CA ASN A 136 -16.97 -0.64 -12.29
C ASN A 136 -16.26 -0.56 -10.93
N VAL A 137 -15.13 0.17 -10.83
CA VAL A 137 -14.38 0.30 -9.56
C VAL A 137 -15.03 1.30 -8.61
N LEU A 138 -15.52 2.42 -9.14
CA LEU A 138 -16.16 3.45 -8.33
C LEU A 138 -17.49 2.94 -7.77
N VAL A 139 -17.68 3.07 -6.46
CA VAL A 139 -18.95 2.76 -5.81
C VAL A 139 -19.88 3.97 -6.00
N HIS A 140 -20.95 3.77 -6.76
CA HIS A 140 -22.01 4.77 -6.98
C HIS A 140 -23.18 4.53 -6.02
N GLU A 141 -23.99 5.57 -5.77
CA GLU A 141 -25.25 5.50 -5.01
C GLU A 141 -26.42 4.96 -5.83
#